data_AF-A0A815WRI8-F1
#
_entry.id   AF-A0A815WRI8-F1
#
_cell.length_a   1.000
_cell.length_b   1.000
_cell.length_c   1.000
_cell.angle_alpha   90.00
_cell.angle_beta   90.00
_cell.angle_gamma   90.00
#
_symmetry.space_group_name_H-M   'P 1'
#
loop_
_entity.id
_entity.type
_entity.pdbx_description
1 polymer ?
#
loop_
_entity_poly.entity_id
_entity_poly.type
_entity_poly.pdbx_seq_one_letter_code
_entity_poly.pdbx_strand_id
1 'polypeptide(L)'
;MKYGRDEENGGLIYGYDLEGNLYDDDKYFWVQCESLATTALLGDKLNDEKYWRRILTPTNEKCSDEKSPTGKTDYHTMGVCYEVLNVIHKE
;
A
#
# COMPACT_ATOMS: atom_id res chain seq x y z
N MET A 1 3.50 -8.38 8.22
CA MET A 1 4.37 -7.20 8.47
C MET A 1 3.85 -6.50 9.70
N LYS A 2 4.65 -6.44 10.78
CA LYS A 2 4.27 -5.74 12.02
C LYS A 2 5.01 -4.39 12.17
N TYR A 3 6.00 -4.12 11.32
CA TYR A 3 6.97 -3.03 11.56
C TYR A 3 7.14 -2.05 10.38
N GLY A 4 6.68 -2.28 9.16
CA GLY A 4 7.01 -1.36 8.04
C GLY A 4 6.37 0.03 8.10
N ARG A 5 5.21 0.19 8.75
CA ARG A 5 4.40 1.40 8.71
C ARG A 5 4.71 2.32 9.88
N ASP A 6 4.96 3.59 9.58
CA ASP A 6 5.01 4.65 10.59
C ASP A 6 3.57 4.97 11.03
N GLU A 7 3.28 4.76 12.31
CA GLU A 7 1.96 4.96 12.91
C GLU A 7 1.68 6.42 13.28
N GLU A 8 2.71 7.27 13.38
CA GLU A 8 2.58 8.68 13.72
C GLU A 8 2.42 9.54 12.45
N ASN A 9 3.31 9.37 11.47
CA ASN A 9 3.33 10.21 10.26
C ASN A 9 2.84 9.50 8.99
N GLY A 10 2.57 8.20 9.06
CA GLY A 10 2.17 7.40 7.90
C GLY A 10 3.32 7.06 6.94
N GLY A 11 2.99 6.25 5.94
CA GLY A 11 3.96 5.71 4.98
C GLY A 11 4.81 4.57 5.53
N LEU A 12 5.48 3.85 4.62
CA LEU A 12 6.42 2.81 4.99
C LEU A 12 7.81 3.40 5.15
N ILE A 13 8.47 3.09 6.26
CA ILE A 13 9.86 3.51 6.51
C ILE A 13 10.84 2.65 5.71
N TYR A 14 12.06 3.12 5.53
CA TYR A 14 13.05 2.43 4.72
C TYR A 14 13.54 1.12 5.35
N GLY A 15 13.94 1.13 6.63
CA GLY A 15 14.57 -0.05 7.19
C GLY A 15 14.76 -0.09 8.70
N TYR A 16 14.77 -1.32 9.20
CA TYR A 16 15.15 -1.68 10.56
C TYR A 16 16.51 -2.37 10.56
N ASP A 17 17.22 -2.30 11.68
CA ASP A 17 18.40 -3.14 11.92
C ASP A 17 18.02 -4.61 12.18
N LEU A 18 19.01 -5.48 12.41
CA LEU A 18 18.79 -6.91 12.65
C LEU A 18 18.09 -7.19 13.98
N GLU A 19 18.20 -6.27 14.93
CA GLU A 19 17.50 -6.31 16.22
C GLU A 19 16.06 -5.77 16.14
N GLY A 20 15.67 -5.16 15.01
CA GLY A 20 14.35 -4.59 14.78
C GLY A 20 14.18 -3.15 15.27
N ASN A 21 15.26 -2.42 15.56
CA ASN A 21 15.22 -0.97 15.83
C ASN A 21 15.24 -0.18 14.53
N LEU A 22 14.72 1.05 14.57
CA LEU A 22 14.78 1.97 13.44
C LEU A 22 16.24 2.21 13.05
N TYR A 23 16.58 1.89 11.80
CA TYR A 23 17.90 2.16 11.23
C TYR A 23 17.84 3.35 10.27
N ASP A 24 16.81 3.38 9.43
CA ASP A 24 16.53 4.46 8.49
C ASP A 24 15.01 4.68 8.42
N ASP A 25 14.57 5.82 8.94
CA ASP A 25 13.17 6.23 9.01
C ASP A 25 12.73 7.09 7.82
N ASP A 26 13.61 7.37 6.86
CA ASP A 26 13.23 8.09 5.64
C ASP A 26 12.20 7.29 4.82
N LYS A 27 11.33 8.01 4.13
CA LYS A 27 10.23 7.43 3.34
C LYS A 27 10.57 7.47 1.86
N TYR A 28 11.15 6.39 1.37
CA TYR A 28 11.51 6.28 -0.03
C TYR A 28 10.27 6.02 -0.89
N PHE A 29 10.15 6.75 -2.00
CA PHE A 29 9.02 6.63 -2.92
C PHE A 29 8.86 5.19 -3.47
N TRP A 30 9.98 4.52 -3.79
CA TRP A 30 9.96 3.18 -4.38
C TRP A 30 9.38 2.12 -3.44
N VAL A 31 9.62 2.24 -2.13
CA VAL A 31 9.08 1.31 -1.11
C VAL A 31 7.55 1.36 -1.10
N GLN A 32 6.97 2.55 -1.30
CA GLN A 32 5.52 2.73 -1.35
C GLN A 32 4.95 2.12 -2.65
N CYS A 33 5.59 2.39 -3.79
CA CYS A 33 5.17 1.88 -5.10
C CYS A 33 5.16 0.35 -5.15
N GLU A 34 6.25 -0.30 -4.71
CA GLU A 34 6.36 -1.76 -4.70
C GLU A 34 5.36 -2.41 -3.75
N SER A 35 5.10 -1.78 -2.61
CA SER A 35 4.11 -2.27 -1.63
C SER A 35 2.69 -2.17 -2.18
N LEU A 36 2.37 -1.11 -2.94
CA LEU A 36 1.08 -0.96 -3.64
C LEU A 36 0.92 -2.00 -4.74
N ALA A 37 1.95 -2.20 -5.58
CA ALA A 37 1.93 -3.22 -6.64
C ALA A 37 1.77 -4.63 -6.06
N THR A 38 2.54 -4.96 -5.03
CA THR A 38 2.46 -6.24 -4.31
C THR A 38 1.07 -6.45 -3.70
N THR A 39 0.48 -5.41 -3.11
CA THR A 39 -0.87 -5.45 -2.55
C THR A 39 -1.93 -5.77 -3.60
N ALA A 40 -1.85 -5.12 -4.77
CA ALA A 40 -2.76 -5.39 -5.88
C ALA A 40 -2.62 -6.82 -6.40
N LEU A 41 -1.38 -7.29 -6.60
CA LEU A 41 -1.10 -8.66 -7.04
C LEU A 41 -1.57 -9.71 -6.03
N LEU A 42 -1.36 -9.48 -4.74
CA LEU A 42 -1.86 -10.37 -3.68
C LEU A 42 -3.38 -10.36 -3.62
N GLY A 43 -4.01 -9.19 -3.79
CA GLY A 43 -5.47 -9.06 -3.82
C GLY A 43 -6.10 -9.88 -4.93
N ASP A 44 -5.56 -9.78 -6.14
CA ASP A 44 -6.01 -10.58 -7.29
C ASP A 44 -5.71 -12.07 -7.10
N LYS A 45 -4.47 -12.41 -6.73
CA LYS A 45 -4.03 -13.81 -6.62
C LYS A 45 -4.76 -14.59 -5.53
N LEU A 46 -5.06 -13.95 -4.41
CA LEU A 46 -5.71 -14.58 -3.26
C LEU A 46 -7.23 -14.42 -3.28
N ASN A 47 -7.79 -13.66 -4.24
CA ASN A 47 -9.20 -13.28 -4.29
C ASN A 47 -9.71 -12.74 -2.93
N ASP A 48 -8.86 -11.94 -2.27
CA ASP A 48 -9.12 -11.41 -0.94
C ASP A 48 -9.46 -9.93 -1.03
N GLU A 49 -10.76 -9.63 -0.88
CA GLU A 49 -11.30 -8.27 -0.96
C GLU A 49 -10.65 -7.30 0.03
N LYS A 50 -9.96 -7.77 1.09
CA LYS A 50 -9.34 -6.87 2.08
C LYS A 50 -8.35 -5.88 1.46
N TYR A 51 -7.67 -6.28 0.38
CA TYR A 51 -6.67 -5.45 -0.31
C TYR A 51 -7.30 -4.34 -1.18
N TRP A 52 -8.61 -4.41 -1.42
CA TRP A 52 -9.37 -3.46 -2.23
C TRP A 52 -10.36 -2.61 -1.40
N ARG A 53 -10.33 -2.76 -0.06
CA ARG A 53 -11.23 -2.03 0.84
C ARG A 53 -10.84 -0.55 0.92
N ARG A 54 -11.87 0.30 0.96
CA ARG A 54 -11.75 1.77 0.93
C ARG A 54 -11.09 2.37 2.17
N ILE A 55 -11.57 2.02 3.36
CA ILE A 55 -11.04 2.48 4.65
C ILE A 55 -11.13 1.31 5.63
N LEU A 56 -10.05 1.08 6.36
CA LEU A 56 -10.00 0.15 7.48
C LEU A 56 -9.78 0.90 8.79
N THR A 57 -10.23 0.32 9.90
CA THR A 57 -9.90 0.79 11.25
C THR A 57 -8.43 0.48 11.56
N PRO A 58 -7.86 1.03 12.65
CA PRO A 58 -6.53 0.65 13.11
C PRO A 58 -6.36 -0.85 13.42
N THR A 59 -7.46 -1.56 13.71
CA THR A 59 -7.49 -3.02 13.92
C THR A 59 -7.70 -3.83 12.64
N ASN A 60 -7.65 -3.19 11.46
CA ASN A 60 -7.91 -3.76 10.14
C ASN A 60 -9.35 -4.22 9.89
N GLU A 61 -10.31 -3.73 10.66
CA GLU A 61 -11.73 -3.98 10.41
C GLU A 61 -12.27 -3.02 9.35
N LYS A 62 -13.31 -3.43 8.61
CA LYS A 62 -13.91 -2.60 7.57
C LYS A 62 -14.69 -1.45 8.22
N CYS A 63 -14.37 -0.20 7.87
CA CYS A 63 -15.10 0.95 8.41
C CYS A 63 -16.52 1.11 7.83
N SER A 64 -16.76 0.64 6.60
CA SER A 64 -18.05 0.79 5.91
C SER A 64 -18.15 -0.18 4.75
N ASP A 65 -19.37 -0.66 4.47
CA ASP A 65 -19.67 -1.49 3.31
C ASP A 65 -19.72 -0.75 1.98
N GLU A 66 -19.81 0.57 2.02
CA GLU A 66 -19.79 1.41 0.84
C GLU A 66 -18.39 1.38 0.19
N LYS A 67 -18.26 0.62 -0.90
CA LYS A 67 -16.99 0.43 -1.62
C LYS A 67 -16.50 1.71 -2.30
N SER A 68 -17.42 2.46 -2.92
CA SER A 68 -17.09 3.59 -3.79
C SER A 68 -18.14 4.71 -3.64
N PRO A 69 -17.99 5.60 -2.65
CA PRO A 69 -18.75 6.84 -2.58
C PRO A 69 -18.37 7.77 -3.74
N THR A 70 -19.13 8.86 -3.91
CA THR A 70 -18.85 9.89 -4.91
C THR A 70 -17.38 10.32 -4.85
N GLY A 71 -16.69 10.23 -6.00
CA GLY A 71 -15.27 10.58 -6.14
C GLY A 71 -14.28 9.41 -6.00
N LYS A 72 -14.70 8.22 -5.53
CA LYS A 72 -13.85 7.02 -5.54
C LYS A 72 -14.18 6.12 -6.73
N THR A 73 -13.30 6.13 -7.72
CA THR A 73 -13.37 5.29 -8.93
C THR A 73 -12.16 4.36 -9.07
N ASP A 74 -11.43 4.14 -7.97
CA ASP A 74 -10.19 3.35 -7.93
C ASP A 74 -9.08 3.86 -8.87
N TYR A 75 -9.23 5.10 -9.38
CA TYR A 75 -8.28 5.73 -10.30
C TYR A 75 -6.89 5.94 -9.70
N HIS A 76 -6.78 6.19 -8.39
CA HIS A 76 -5.48 6.26 -7.73
C HIS A 76 -4.78 4.91 -7.73
N THR A 77 -5.50 3.83 -7.41
CA THR A 77 -4.94 2.48 -7.38
C THR A 77 -4.49 2.04 -8.77
N MET A 78 -5.35 2.22 -9.78
CA MET A 78 -5.03 1.89 -11.17
C MET A 78 -3.97 2.82 -11.76
N GLY A 79 -3.98 4.10 -11.40
CA GLY A 79 -3.00 5.09 -11.83
C GLY A 79 -1.59 4.77 -11.34
N VAL A 80 -1.45 4.33 -10.08
CA VAL A 80 -0.17 3.86 -9.56
C VAL A 80 0.33 2.64 -10.34
N CYS A 81 -0.51 1.64 -10.59
CA CYS A 81 -0.13 0.48 -11.38
C CYS A 81 0.31 0.88 -12.80
N TYR A 82 -0.40 1.82 -13.42
CA TYR A 82 -0.07 2.29 -14.77
C TYR A 82 1.25 3.04 -14.82
N GLU A 83 1.53 3.93 -13.85
CA GLU A 83 2.82 4.63 -13.77
C GLU A 83 3.99 3.68 -13.51
N VAL A 84 3.78 2.65 -12.67
CA VAL A 84 4.78 1.59 -12.47
C VAL A 84 5.04 0.83 -13.78
N LEU A 85 4.00 0.47 -14.53
CA LEU A 85 4.16 -0.18 -15.83
C LEU A 85 4.93 0.70 -16.82
N ASN A 86 4.70 2.02 -16.85
CA ASN A 86 5.42 2.95 -17.72
C ASN A 86 6.92 3.03 -17.42
N VAL A 87 7.34 2.74 -16.19
CA VAL A 87 8.76 2.70 -15.81
C VAL A 87 9.37 1.32 -16.11
N ILE A 88 8.59 0.24 -15.94
CA ILE A 88 9.04 -1.13 -16.17
C ILE A 88 9.08 -1.49 -17.68
N HIS A 89 8.23 -0.88 -18.51
CA HIS A 89 8.17 -1.11 -19.97
C HIS A 89 8.98 -0.10 -20.81
N LYS A 90 9.85 0.70 -20.20
CA LYS A 90 10.81 1.50 -20.97
C LYS A 90 11.94 0.61 -21.49
N GLU A 91 11.86 0.28 -22.78
CA GLU A 91 13.02 -0.14 -23.58
C GLU A 91 14.05 1.00 -23.71
#